data_AF-A0A2A2V8X4-F1
#
_entry.id   AF-A0A2A2V8X4-F1
#
_cell.length_a   1.000
_cell.length_b   1.000
_cell.length_c   1.000
_cell.angle_alpha   90.00
_cell.angle_beta   90.00
_cell.angle_gamma   90.00
#
_symmetry.space_group_name_H-M   'P 1'
#
loop_
_entity.id
_entity.type
_entity.pdbx_description
1 polymer ?
#
loop_
_entity_poly.entity_id
_entity_poly.type
_entity_poly.pdbx_seq_one_letter_code
_entity_poly.pdbx_strand_id
1 'polypeptide(L)'
;MSRKRLPNKRKSIAFNFEFEGFRYRASASRFADGRLAEIFLDTDKLDTPLQQNAETSAVLVSLLLQHGVSVEAIRHSIRGPIAIAIDLAEAP
;
A
#
# COMPACT_ATOMS: atom_id res chain seq x y z
N MET A 1 19.04 -2.49 11.58
CA MET A 1 17.98 -3.19 10.81
C MET A 1 18.21 -2.93 9.33
N SER A 2 18.14 -3.95 8.47
CA SER A 2 18.42 -3.81 7.02
C SER A 2 17.12 -3.82 6.22
N ARG A 3 16.91 -2.81 5.37
CA ARG A 3 15.76 -2.69 4.47
C ARG A 3 15.94 -3.62 3.27
N LYS A 4 14.98 -4.53 3.03
CA LYS A 4 14.95 -5.37 1.82
C LYS A 4 14.48 -4.55 0.63
N ARG A 5 15.42 -4.05 -0.19
CA ARG A 5 15.09 -3.29 -1.41
C ARG A 5 14.55 -4.21 -2.50
N LEU A 6 13.59 -3.68 -3.26
CA LEU A 6 13.05 -4.32 -4.45
C LEU A 6 13.95 -4.04 -5.67
N PRO A 7 13.98 -4.96 -6.66
CA PRO A 7 14.62 -4.70 -7.94
C PRO A 7 13.89 -3.58 -8.70
N ASN A 8 14.63 -2.92 -9.61
CA ASN A 8 14.05 -1.86 -10.47
C ASN A 8 12.93 -2.38 -11.37
N LYS A 9 13.00 -3.64 -11.81
CA LYS A 9 11.92 -4.31 -12.54
C LYS A 9 11.19 -5.26 -11.61
N ARG A 10 9.90 -5.05 -11.41
CA ARG A 10 9.04 -5.87 -10.56
C ARG A 10 7.62 -5.89 -11.10
N LYS A 11 6.91 -6.99 -10.87
CA LYS A 11 5.48 -7.06 -11.15
C LYS A 11 4.75 -6.18 -10.15
N SER A 12 3.93 -5.28 -10.68
CA SER A 12 3.03 -4.42 -9.91
C SER A 12 1.63 -4.61 -10.45
N ILE A 13 0.65 -4.76 -9.56
CA ILE A 13 -0.77 -4.70 -9.91
C ILE A 13 -1.29 -3.30 -9.57
N ALA A 14 -2.23 -2.81 -10.37
CA ALA A 14 -2.91 -1.55 -10.10
C ALA A 14 -4.42 -1.79 -10.06
N PHE A 15 -5.09 -1.16 -9.11
CA PHE A 15 -6.53 -1.30 -8.91
C PHE A 15 -7.11 -0.01 -8.33
N ASN A 16 -8.42 0.15 -8.48
CA ASN A 16 -9.16 1.29 -7.96
C ASN A 16 -10.21 0.80 -6.98
N PHE A 17 -10.54 1.64 -6.00
CA PHE A 17 -11.64 1.41 -5.07
C PHE A 17 -12.20 2.74 -4.58
N GLU A 18 -13.36 2.70 -3.93
CA GLU A 18 -13.98 3.86 -3.31
C GLU A 18 -13.94 3.74 -1.78
N PHE A 19 -13.72 4.86 -1.12
CA PHE A 19 -13.81 4.97 0.34
C PHE A 19 -14.29 6.38 0.72
N GLU A 20 -15.33 6.45 1.54
CA GLU A 20 -15.94 7.72 2.00
C GLU A 20 -16.28 8.70 0.86
N GLY A 21 -16.71 8.18 -0.30
CA GLY A 21 -17.10 8.99 -1.45
C GLY A 21 -15.93 9.51 -2.31
N PHE A 22 -14.70 9.10 -2.02
CA PHE A 22 -13.52 9.41 -2.83
C PHE A 22 -13.01 8.19 -3.56
N ARG A 23 -12.55 8.39 -4.79
CA ARG A 23 -11.94 7.33 -5.60
C ARG A 23 -10.44 7.28 -5.33
N TYR A 24 -9.97 6.10 -4.94
CA TYR A 24 -8.57 5.82 -4.73
C TYR A 24 -8.02 4.96 -5.85
N ARG A 25 -6.74 5.20 -6.17
CA ARG A 25 -5.93 4.36 -7.04
C ARG A 25 -4.77 3.80 -6.23
N ALA A 26 -4.67 2.49 -6.17
CA ALA A 26 -3.58 1.80 -5.52
C ALA A 26 -2.72 1.04 -6.52
N SER A 27 -1.45 0.87 -6.18
CA SER A 27 -0.58 -0.09 -6.84
C SER A 27 0.22 -0.88 -5.83
N ALA A 28 0.42 -2.17 -6.07
CA ALA A 28 1.05 -3.08 -5.12
C ALA A 28 2.05 -3.98 -5.84
N SER A 29 3.26 -4.11 -5.27
CA SER A 29 4.28 -5.03 -5.78
C SER A 29 4.62 -6.10 -4.74
N ARG A 30 5.04 -7.26 -5.23
CA ARG A 30 5.41 -8.41 -4.39
C ARG A 30 6.91 -8.70 -4.47
N PHE A 31 7.45 -9.26 -3.40
CA PHE A 31 8.77 -9.90 -3.41
C PHE A 31 8.73 -11.14 -4.30
N ALA A 32 9.91 -11.68 -4.63
CA ALA A 32 10.03 -12.92 -5.41
C ALA A 32 9.36 -14.14 -4.73
N ASP A 33 9.19 -14.10 -3.41
CA ASP A 33 8.51 -15.13 -2.62
C ASP A 33 6.97 -14.93 -2.57
N GLY A 34 6.44 -13.96 -3.32
CA GLY A 34 5.01 -13.67 -3.40
C GLY A 34 4.50 -12.78 -2.26
N ARG A 35 5.27 -12.49 -1.21
CA ARG A 35 4.80 -11.60 -0.15
C ARG A 35 4.66 -10.16 -0.64
N LEU A 36 3.66 -9.44 -0.12
CA LEU A 36 3.50 -8.02 -0.38
C LEU A 36 4.74 -7.25 0.06
N ALA A 37 5.26 -6.38 -0.81
CA ALA A 37 6.54 -5.71 -0.62
C ALA A 37 6.43 -4.18 -0.57
N GLU A 38 5.49 -3.63 -1.33
CA GLU A 38 5.17 -2.20 -1.31
C GLU A 38 3.74 -2.00 -1.80
N ILE A 39 3.14 -0.92 -1.33
CA ILE A 39 1.87 -0.40 -1.78
C ILE A 39 1.97 1.12 -1.90
N PHE A 40 1.40 1.68 -2.96
CA PHE A 40 1.20 3.11 -3.16
C PHE A 40 -0.28 3.38 -3.22
N LEU A 41 -0.69 4.54 -2.72
CA LEU A 41 -2.08 4.96 -2.68
C LEU A 41 -2.16 6.44 -3.00
N ASP A 42 -3.08 6.76 -3.90
CA ASP A 42 -3.36 8.11 -4.38
C ASP A 42 -4.89 8.27 -4.52
N THR A 43 -5.37 9.48 -4.68
CA THR A 43 -6.79 9.84 -4.77
C THR A 43 -7.05 10.79 -5.94
N ASP A 44 -8.30 10.92 -6.36
CA ASP A 44 -8.70 11.85 -7.42
C ASP A 44 -8.78 13.32 -6.96
N LYS A 45 -8.44 13.61 -5.70
CA LYS A 45 -8.37 14.96 -5.12
C LYS A 45 -6.94 15.42 -4.88
N LEU A 46 -6.38 16.09 -5.88
CA LEU A 46 -5.02 16.61 -5.84
C LEU A 46 -4.86 17.78 -4.86
N ASP A 47 -3.66 17.89 -4.28
CA ASP A 47 -3.25 18.97 -3.37
C ASP A 47 -4.12 19.10 -2.11
N THR A 48 -4.65 17.96 -1.64
CA THR A 48 -5.50 17.90 -0.44
C THR A 48 -4.81 17.15 0.70
N PRO A 49 -5.18 17.44 1.97
CA PRO A 49 -4.79 16.61 3.10
C PRO A 49 -5.18 15.13 2.94
N LEU A 50 -6.26 14.86 2.19
CA LEU A 50 -6.71 13.50 1.87
C LEU A 50 -5.65 12.75 1.07
N GLN A 51 -5.14 13.38 0.00
CA GLN A 51 -4.06 12.81 -0.82
C GLN A 51 -2.79 12.64 -0.01
N GLN A 52 -2.38 13.66 0.72
CA GLN A 52 -1.16 13.62 1.53
C GLN A 52 -1.21 12.49 2.56
N ASN A 53 -2.35 12.27 3.22
CA ASN A 53 -2.53 11.18 4.16
C ASN A 53 -2.54 9.80 3.49
N ALA A 54 -3.16 9.69 2.31
CA ALA A 54 -3.18 8.46 1.52
C ALA A 54 -1.76 8.04 1.10
N GLU A 55 -1.00 8.97 0.52
CA GLU A 55 0.38 8.74 0.09
C GLU A 55 1.30 8.43 1.29
N THR A 56 1.20 9.24 2.35
CA THR A 56 2.03 9.07 3.56
C THR A 56 1.80 7.70 4.20
N SER A 57 0.54 7.30 4.38
CA SER A 57 0.22 5.99 4.96
C SER A 57 0.73 4.83 4.09
N ALA A 58 0.61 4.92 2.77
CA ALA A 58 1.11 3.91 1.85
C ALA A 58 2.65 3.80 1.86
N VAL A 59 3.36 4.93 1.93
CA VAL A 59 4.82 4.96 2.09
C VAL A 59 5.25 4.31 3.41
N LEU A 60 4.56 4.62 4.52
CA LEU A 60 4.85 4.00 5.82
C LEU A 60 4.62 2.49 5.79
N VAL A 61 3.51 2.02 5.22
CA VAL A 61 3.23 0.59 5.05
C VAL A 61 4.32 -0.08 4.21
N SER A 62 4.72 0.54 3.08
CA SER A 62 5.81 0.02 2.24
C SER A 62 7.14 -0.10 3.01
N LEU A 63 7.45 0.87 3.86
CA LEU A 63 8.63 0.80 4.72
C LEU A 63 8.54 -0.34 5.73
N LEU A 64 7.38 -0.54 6.39
CA LEU A 64 7.17 -1.64 7.34
C LEU A 64 7.34 -3.00 6.66
N LEU A 65 6.73 -3.20 5.49
CA LEU A 65 6.86 -4.43 4.70
C LEU A 65 8.33 -4.72 4.32
N GLN A 66 9.07 -3.69 3.91
CA GLN A 66 10.49 -3.82 3.54
C GLN A 66 11.41 -4.06 4.74
N HIS A 67 10.94 -3.81 5.96
CA HIS A 67 11.60 -4.19 7.21
C HIS A 67 11.07 -5.50 7.80
N GLY A 68 10.19 -6.22 7.08
CA GLY A 68 9.73 -7.55 7.44
C GLY A 68 8.55 -7.59 8.40
N VAL A 69 7.87 -6.47 8.64
CA VAL A 69 6.62 -6.48 9.40
C VAL A 69 5.55 -7.23 8.59
N SER A 70 4.81 -8.13 9.24
CA SER A 70 3.78 -8.92 8.57
C SER A 70 2.59 -8.05 8.18
N VAL A 71 1.94 -8.41 7.07
CA VAL A 71 0.68 -7.76 6.63
C VAL A 71 -0.38 -7.84 7.72
N GLU A 72 -0.46 -8.96 8.44
CA GLU A 72 -1.39 -9.14 9.56
C GLU A 72 -1.18 -8.12 10.69
N ALA A 73 0.07 -7.89 11.12
CA ALA A 73 0.39 -6.91 12.16
C ALA A 73 0.05 -5.47 11.71
N ILE A 74 0.34 -5.15 10.44
CA ILE A 74 0.00 -3.85 9.84
C ILE A 74 -1.52 -3.66 9.81
N ARG A 75 -2.25 -4.66 9.28
CA ARG A 75 -3.72 -4.67 9.17
C ARG A 75 -4.40 -4.43 10.52
N HIS A 76 -3.89 -5.04 11.59
CA HIS A 76 -4.43 -4.80 12.94
C HIS A 76 -4.22 -3.36 13.44
N SER A 77 -3.21 -2.65 12.94
CA SER A 77 -2.76 -1.36 13.46
C SER A 77 -3.25 -0.14 12.68
N ILE A 78 -3.84 -0.33 11.49
CA ILE A 78 -4.24 0.78 10.60
C ILE A 78 -5.73 0.77 10.27
N ARG A 79 -6.25 1.91 9.82
CA ARG A 79 -7.63 2.11 9.38
C ARG A 79 -7.66 3.00 8.13
N GLY A 80 -8.85 3.20 7.58
CA GLY A 80 -9.07 4.07 6.42
C GLY A 80 -8.71 3.41 5.09
N PRO A 81 -8.47 4.20 4.04
CA PRO A 81 -8.36 3.69 2.66
C PRO A 81 -7.14 2.78 2.47
N ILE A 82 -6.06 2.99 3.22
CA ILE A 82 -4.88 2.13 3.16
C ILE A 82 -5.15 0.70 3.65
N ALA A 83 -6.07 0.51 4.61
CA ALA A 83 -6.45 -0.83 5.06
C ALA A 83 -7.15 -1.59 3.92
N ILE A 84 -8.11 -0.94 3.25
CA ILE A 84 -8.82 -1.52 2.10
C ILE A 84 -7.84 -1.84 0.96
N ALA A 85 -6.87 -0.95 0.71
CA ALA A 85 -5.86 -1.18 -0.32
C ALA A 85 -5.02 -2.43 -0.04
N ILE A 86 -4.65 -2.69 1.22
CA ILE A 86 -3.94 -3.91 1.61
C ILE A 86 -4.81 -5.15 1.37
N ASP A 87 -6.10 -5.08 1.70
CA ASP A 87 -7.05 -6.19 1.54
C ASP A 87 -7.19 -6.60 0.09
N LEU A 88 -7.35 -5.61 -0.78
CA LEU A 88 -7.44 -5.81 -2.22
C LEU A 88 -6.11 -6.28 -2.81
N ALA A 89 -4.97 -5.81 -2.28
CA ALA A 89 -3.66 -6.26 -2.74
C ALA A 89 -3.39 -7.73 -2.40
N GLU A 90 -3.91 -8.22 -1.26
CA GLU A 90 -3.77 -9.60 -0.77
C GLU A 90 -4.86 -10.56 -1.29
N ALA A 91 -5.89 -10.05 -1.96
CA ALA A 91 -6.89 -10.88 -2.61
C ALA A 91 -6.22 -11.78 -3.70
N PRO A 92 -6.70 -13.03 -3.88
CA PRO A 92 -6.14 -13.99 -4.83
C PRO A 92 -6.26 -13.55 -6.29
#